data_AF-A0A9D7MN35-F1
#
_entry.id   AF-A0A9D7MN35-F1
#
_cell.length_a   1.000
_cell.length_b   1.000
_cell.length_c   1.000
_cell.angle_alpha   90.00
_cell.angle_beta   90.00
_cell.angle_gamma   90.00
#
_symmetry.space_group_name_H-M   'P 1'
#
loop_
_entity.id
_entity.type
_entity.pdbx_description
1 polymer ?
#
loop_
_entity_poly.entity_id
_entity_poly.type
_entity_poly.pdbx_seq_one_letter_code
_entity_poly.pdbx_strand_id
1 'polypeptide(L)'
;MTSRISALLFLICSSLSFVIALSGCWEVDEGAKVNRDSLKAARDSANARTKDTVVRTEFEGLYNYEISGSTFRDCRHPDSVYIVVDASGKLKSQFEKVFPSSNVYGSIVAKVKGILVPTVEQKFKDKYPKTIKVTEVIQVDKKNFNNTCVPYDFWVFGNEPNWTLQISRKEGIIDLQDLAGNKNYSFFWNEPKSDSGAIIYSSFNTIPKYAIDIKIKKEKCSDTMSDTEYEYSVTAEITGGKKFKGCAIKGK
;
A
#
# COMPACT_ATOMS: atom_id res chain seq x y z
N MET A 1 -15.49 30.00 38.34
CA MET A 1 -14.43 29.80 37.32
C MET A 1 -15.10 29.80 35.97
N THR A 2 -14.90 30.88 35.23
CA THR A 2 -15.69 31.31 34.07
C THR A 2 -15.15 30.72 32.77
N SER A 3 -16.05 30.02 32.08
CA SER A 3 -15.87 29.46 30.74
C SER A 3 -15.80 30.58 29.69
N ARG A 4 -14.83 30.53 28.78
CA ARG A 4 -14.80 31.37 27.57
C ARG A 4 -14.90 30.48 26.35
N ILE A 5 -16.05 30.58 25.67
CA ILE A 5 -16.32 29.99 24.36
C ILE A 5 -15.91 31.03 23.31
N SER A 6 -14.87 30.74 22.54
CA SER A 6 -14.52 31.50 21.34
C SER A 6 -15.15 30.83 20.12
N ALA A 7 -16.21 31.45 19.59
CA ALA A 7 -16.76 31.15 18.29
C ALA A 7 -15.88 31.78 17.20
N LEU A 8 -15.32 30.97 16.31
CA LEU A 8 -14.67 31.45 15.10
C LEU A 8 -15.67 31.34 13.92
N LEU A 9 -16.12 32.49 13.42
CA LEU A 9 -16.78 32.63 12.14
C LEU A 9 -15.76 32.36 11.02
N PHE A 10 -16.04 31.42 10.13
CA PHE A 10 -15.35 31.32 8.85
C PHE A 10 -16.28 31.76 7.71
N LEU A 11 -15.83 32.78 7.00
CA LEU A 11 -16.50 33.53 5.95
C LEU A 11 -15.61 33.36 4.72
N ILE A 12 -15.95 32.49 3.76
CA ILE A 12 -15.23 32.37 2.49
C ILE A 12 -16.26 32.02 1.39
N CYS A 13 -16.72 33.02 0.63
CA CYS A 13 -16.15 33.56 -0.60
C CYS A 13 -16.55 32.72 -1.84
N SER A 14 -17.63 33.20 -2.46
CA SER A 14 -18.18 32.83 -3.76
C SER A 14 -17.20 33.20 -4.88
N SER A 15 -16.74 32.21 -5.65
CA SER A 15 -15.92 32.45 -6.85
C SER A 15 -16.75 32.34 -8.13
N LEU A 16 -16.95 33.53 -8.71
CA LEU A 16 -17.22 33.87 -10.11
C LEU A 16 -16.86 32.79 -11.15
N SER A 17 -17.85 32.44 -11.98
CA SER A 17 -17.66 31.80 -13.27
C SER A 17 -17.16 32.82 -14.30
N PHE A 18 -15.98 32.60 -14.88
CA PHE A 18 -15.48 33.35 -16.03
C PHE A 18 -15.55 32.46 -17.28
N VAL A 19 -16.55 32.69 -18.12
CA VAL A 19 -16.73 32.02 -19.43
C VAL A 19 -16.03 32.87 -20.48
N ILE A 20 -14.88 32.40 -21.00
CA ILE A 20 -14.23 32.99 -22.18
C ILE A 20 -14.59 32.11 -23.38
N ALA A 21 -15.49 32.62 -24.22
CA ALA A 21 -15.74 32.08 -25.55
C ALA A 21 -14.71 32.67 -26.52
N LEU A 22 -13.77 31.85 -26.98
CA LEU A 22 -12.89 32.19 -28.11
C LEU A 22 -13.45 31.52 -29.36
N SER A 23 -14.21 32.28 -30.15
CA SER A 23 -14.60 31.93 -31.51
C SER A 23 -13.46 32.28 -32.47
N GLY A 24 -12.61 31.30 -32.77
CA GLY A 24 -11.63 31.39 -33.85
C GLY A 24 -12.25 30.94 -35.17
N CYS A 25 -12.38 31.85 -36.13
CA CYS A 25 -12.66 31.54 -37.53
C CYS A 25 -11.48 30.76 -38.11
N TRP A 26 -11.75 29.56 -38.60
CA TRP A 26 -10.81 28.77 -39.40
C TRP A 26 -11.19 28.98 -40.87
N GLU A 27 -10.24 29.50 -41.63
CA GLU A 27 -10.33 29.67 -43.08
C GLU A 27 -10.09 28.30 -43.71
N VAL A 28 -11.09 27.81 -44.45
CA VAL A 28 -11.05 26.52 -45.13
C VAL A 28 -10.48 26.72 -46.52
N ASP A 29 -9.22 26.34 -46.70
CA ASP A 29 -8.55 26.33 -48.00
C ASP A 29 -9.02 25.11 -48.82
N GLU A 30 -9.95 25.33 -49.75
CA GLU A 30 -10.44 24.32 -50.69
C GLU A 30 -9.48 24.22 -51.89
N GLY A 31 -8.60 23.21 -51.94
CA GLY A 31 -7.74 23.12 -53.13
C GLY A 31 -6.70 22.02 -53.28
N ALA A 32 -6.84 20.83 -52.68
CA ALA A 32 -5.94 19.72 -53.00
C ALA A 32 -6.72 18.43 -53.28
N LYS A 33 -6.78 18.02 -54.55
CA LYS A 33 -7.25 16.68 -54.95
C LYS A 33 -6.20 15.65 -54.54
N VAL A 34 -6.29 15.18 -53.30
CA VAL A 34 -5.44 14.10 -52.78
C VAL A 34 -5.90 12.76 -53.37
N ASN A 35 -4.97 12.07 -54.03
CA ASN A 35 -5.16 10.75 -54.61
C ASN A 35 -5.43 9.69 -53.52
N ARG A 36 -6.71 9.31 -53.35
CA ARG A 36 -7.20 8.42 -52.26
C ARG A 36 -6.50 7.06 -52.22
N ASP A 37 -6.00 6.56 -53.35
CA ASP A 37 -5.40 5.23 -53.43
C ASP A 37 -3.98 5.20 -52.84
N SER A 38 -3.25 6.32 -52.92
CA SER A 38 -1.92 6.45 -52.31
C SER A 38 -1.93 6.57 -50.78
N LEU A 39 -3.03 7.08 -50.20
CA LEU A 39 -3.18 7.19 -48.74
C LEU A 39 -3.49 5.84 -48.07
N LYS A 40 -4.16 4.92 -48.76
CA LYS A 40 -4.54 3.62 -48.20
C LYS A 40 -3.31 2.72 -48.02
N ALA A 41 -2.43 2.64 -49.02
CA ALA A 41 -1.20 1.85 -48.95
C ALA A 41 -0.18 2.38 -47.91
N ALA A 42 -0.12 3.70 -47.71
CA ALA A 42 0.72 4.31 -46.67
C ALA A 42 0.18 4.04 -45.25
N ARG A 43 -1.14 4.02 -45.08
CA ARG A 43 -1.80 3.73 -43.79
C ARG A 43 -1.64 2.26 -43.39
N ASP A 44 -1.74 1.35 -44.36
CA ASP A 44 -1.53 -0.09 -44.12
C ASP A 44 -0.05 -0.41 -43.84
N SER A 45 0.89 0.33 -44.42
CA SER A 45 2.33 0.19 -44.17
C SER A 45 2.79 0.81 -42.84
N ALA A 46 2.12 1.87 -42.36
CA ALA A 46 2.38 2.46 -41.05
C ALA A 46 1.84 1.60 -39.90
N ASN A 47 0.71 0.91 -40.09
CA ASN A 47 0.14 0.01 -39.07
C ASN A 47 0.90 -1.32 -38.91
N ALA A 48 1.71 -1.72 -39.89
CA ALA A 48 2.50 -2.96 -39.81
C ALA A 48 3.81 -2.83 -39.02
N ARG A 49 4.29 -1.60 -38.74
CA ARG A 49 5.65 -1.37 -38.18
C ARG A 49 5.73 -1.14 -36.67
N THR A 50 4.62 -1.14 -35.94
CA THR A 50 4.62 -0.99 -34.48
C THR A 50 3.90 -2.14 -33.78
N LYS A 51 4.18 -3.38 -34.21
CA LYS A 51 4.22 -4.50 -33.26
C LYS A 51 5.49 -4.35 -32.42
N ASP A 52 5.54 -3.28 -31.65
CA ASP A 52 6.54 -3.10 -30.61
C ASP A 52 6.40 -4.31 -29.69
N THR A 53 7.43 -5.14 -29.62
CA THR A 53 7.39 -6.35 -28.82
C THR A 53 7.36 -5.90 -27.38
N VAL A 54 6.15 -5.78 -26.83
CA VAL A 54 5.91 -5.37 -25.46
C VAL A 54 6.57 -6.41 -24.55
N VAL A 55 7.80 -6.11 -24.10
CA VAL A 55 8.56 -6.99 -23.22
C VAL A 55 7.82 -7.07 -21.90
N ARG A 56 7.28 -8.26 -21.61
CA ARG A 56 6.65 -8.55 -20.33
C ARG A 56 7.72 -8.92 -19.34
N THR A 57 7.80 -8.18 -18.23
CA THR A 57 8.76 -8.41 -17.17
C THR A 57 8.07 -9.06 -15.98
N GLU A 58 8.78 -9.93 -15.29
CA GLU A 58 8.35 -10.50 -14.02
C GLU A 58 8.65 -9.53 -12.87
N PHE A 59 7.66 -9.35 -12.01
CA PHE A 59 7.73 -8.52 -10.81
C PHE A 59 7.33 -9.36 -9.61
N GLU A 60 8.05 -9.17 -8.52
CA GLU A 60 7.70 -9.68 -7.20
C GLU A 60 7.58 -8.48 -6.27
N GLY A 61 6.54 -8.45 -5.44
CA GLY A 61 6.26 -7.26 -4.65
C GLY A 61 5.16 -7.43 -3.63
N LEU A 62 4.97 -6.39 -2.83
CA LEU A 62 3.82 -6.27 -1.94
C LEU A 62 2.68 -5.59 -2.68
N TYR A 63 1.56 -6.31 -2.82
CA TYR A 63 0.31 -5.76 -3.33
C TYR A 63 -0.60 -5.34 -2.19
N ASN A 64 -1.07 -4.10 -2.23
CA ASN A 64 -2.07 -3.56 -1.32
C ASN A 64 -3.29 -3.10 -2.11
N TYR A 65 -4.48 -3.51 -1.67
CA TYR A 65 -5.74 -3.15 -2.29
C TYR A 65 -6.48 -2.11 -1.43
N GLU A 66 -6.70 -0.92 -2.00
CA GLU A 66 -7.56 0.11 -1.42
C GLU A 66 -8.71 0.45 -2.38
N ILE A 67 -9.79 1.01 -1.83
CA ILE A 67 -10.93 1.51 -2.62
C ILE A 67 -10.50 2.64 -3.57
N SER A 68 -9.49 3.43 -3.17
CA SER A 68 -8.98 4.57 -3.96
C SER A 68 -8.08 4.15 -5.13
N GLY A 69 -7.60 2.90 -5.11
CA GLY A 69 -6.65 2.34 -6.06
C GLY A 69 -5.78 1.29 -5.38
N SER A 70 -5.27 0.34 -6.16
CA SER A 70 -4.33 -0.65 -5.64
C SER A 70 -2.89 -0.24 -5.91
N THR A 71 -1.99 -0.60 -5.00
CA THR A 71 -0.57 -0.30 -5.12
C THR A 71 0.28 -1.56 -5.11
N PHE A 72 1.46 -1.49 -5.73
CA PHE A 72 2.44 -2.58 -5.78
C PHE A 72 3.83 -2.04 -5.49
N ARG A 73 4.49 -2.55 -4.46
CA ARG A 73 5.86 -2.19 -4.08
C ARG A 73 6.83 -3.27 -4.53
N ASP A 74 7.77 -2.94 -5.42
CA ASP A 74 8.73 -3.90 -5.98
C ASP A 74 9.72 -4.37 -4.90
N CYS A 75 9.89 -5.68 -4.77
CA CYS A 75 10.87 -6.29 -3.86
C CYS A 75 12.31 -5.91 -4.18
N ARG A 76 12.66 -5.73 -5.46
CA ARG A 76 14.01 -5.33 -5.89
C ARG A 76 14.30 -3.86 -5.61
N HIS A 77 13.25 -3.06 -5.55
CA HIS A 77 13.33 -1.62 -5.31
C HIS A 77 12.26 -1.21 -4.29
N PRO A 78 12.46 -1.49 -2.98
CA PRO A 78 11.43 -1.28 -1.97
C PRO A 78 10.95 0.17 -1.82
N ASP A 79 11.71 1.15 -2.33
CA ASP A 79 11.30 2.56 -2.39
C ASP A 79 10.36 2.88 -3.56
N SER A 80 10.27 1.99 -4.54
CA SER A 80 9.40 2.15 -5.71
C SER A 80 8.02 1.57 -5.42
N VAL A 81 7.00 2.42 -5.49
CA VAL A 81 5.59 2.04 -5.41
C VAL A 81 4.90 2.40 -6.71
N TYR A 82 4.15 1.45 -7.26
CA TYR A 82 3.44 1.57 -8.52
C TYR A 82 1.92 1.53 -8.29
N ILE A 83 1.17 2.29 -9.09
CA ILE A 83 -0.28 2.04 -9.23
C ILE A 83 -0.47 0.74 -10.01
N VAL A 84 -1.47 -0.05 -9.62
CA VAL A 84 -1.78 -1.33 -10.29
C VAL A 84 -3.00 -1.18 -11.18
N VAL A 85 -2.87 -1.60 -12.43
CA VAL A 85 -3.97 -1.84 -13.34
C VAL A 85 -4.01 -3.34 -13.64
N ASP A 86 -4.94 -4.05 -13.02
CA ASP A 86 -5.21 -5.46 -13.26
C ASP A 86 -6.52 -5.61 -14.06
N ALA A 87 -6.40 -5.70 -15.39
CA ALA A 87 -7.54 -5.86 -16.27
C ALA A 87 -8.28 -7.19 -16.07
N SER A 88 -7.62 -8.19 -15.49
CA SER A 88 -8.20 -9.51 -15.25
C SER A 88 -9.00 -9.58 -13.95
N GLY A 89 -8.78 -8.66 -13.02
CA GLY A 89 -9.32 -8.69 -11.66
C GLY A 89 -8.85 -9.87 -10.80
N LYS A 90 -7.95 -10.73 -11.31
CA LYS A 90 -7.48 -11.92 -10.61
C LYS A 90 -6.69 -11.58 -9.35
N LEU A 91 -5.88 -10.52 -9.38
CA LEU A 91 -5.05 -10.14 -8.25
C LEU A 91 -5.91 -9.65 -7.08
N LYS A 92 -6.91 -8.82 -7.38
CA LYS A 92 -7.92 -8.39 -6.40
C LYS A 92 -8.67 -9.60 -5.82
N SER A 93 -9.15 -10.51 -6.67
CA SER A 93 -9.87 -11.71 -6.21
C SER A 93 -9.01 -12.59 -5.29
N GLN A 94 -7.72 -12.75 -5.59
CA GLN A 94 -6.82 -13.50 -4.71
C GLN A 94 -6.53 -12.77 -3.39
N PHE A 95 -6.40 -11.44 -3.42
CA PHE A 95 -6.29 -10.63 -2.20
C PHE A 95 -7.49 -10.82 -1.28
N GLU A 96 -8.71 -10.73 -1.81
CA GLU A 96 -9.95 -10.91 -1.04
C GLU A 96 -10.10 -12.32 -0.46
N LYS A 97 -9.53 -13.35 -1.12
CA LYS A 97 -9.47 -14.71 -0.56
C LYS A 97 -8.52 -14.82 0.63
N VAL A 98 -7.40 -14.10 0.59
CA VAL A 98 -6.43 -14.07 1.71
C VAL A 98 -6.98 -13.25 2.89
N PHE A 99 -7.73 -12.18 2.59
CA PHE A 99 -8.34 -11.28 3.58
C PHE A 99 -9.88 -11.21 3.38
N PRO A 100 -10.64 -12.20 3.89
CA PRO A 100 -12.09 -12.26 3.70
C PRO A 100 -12.87 -11.18 4.46
N SER A 101 -12.25 -10.54 5.45
CA SER A 101 -12.78 -9.36 6.14
C SER A 101 -12.16 -8.09 5.57
N SER A 102 -12.79 -6.93 5.80
CA SER A 102 -12.35 -5.62 5.30
C SER A 102 -11.04 -5.16 5.94
N ASN A 103 -9.93 -5.83 5.64
CA ASN A 103 -8.59 -5.40 6.01
C ASN A 103 -8.08 -4.42 4.96
N VAL A 104 -8.36 -3.13 5.20
CA VAL A 104 -7.95 -2.03 4.30
C VAL A 104 -6.45 -1.75 4.32
N TYR A 105 -5.70 -2.30 5.29
CA TYR A 105 -4.25 -2.09 5.41
C TYR A 105 -3.44 -3.35 5.11
N GLY A 106 -4.11 -4.46 4.81
CA GLY A 106 -3.48 -5.73 4.49
C GLY A 106 -2.66 -5.65 3.22
N SER A 107 -1.58 -6.42 3.18
CA SER A 107 -0.79 -6.63 1.96
C SER A 107 -0.54 -8.12 1.75
N ILE A 108 -0.49 -8.52 0.47
CA ILE A 108 -0.06 -9.85 0.04
C ILE A 108 1.29 -9.75 -0.66
N VAL A 109 2.05 -10.83 -0.65
CA VAL A 109 3.21 -10.97 -1.54
C VAL A 109 2.68 -11.52 -2.86
N ALA A 110 3.01 -10.87 -3.96
CA ALA A 110 2.53 -11.25 -5.28
C ALA A 110 3.66 -11.28 -6.30
N LYS A 111 3.65 -12.32 -7.12
CA LYS A 111 4.52 -12.49 -8.28
C LYS A 111 3.67 -12.39 -9.55
N VAL A 112 3.99 -11.45 -10.42
CA VAL A 112 3.16 -11.08 -11.59
C VAL A 112 4.02 -10.84 -12.82
N LYS A 113 3.46 -11.05 -14.01
CA LYS A 113 4.02 -10.50 -15.25
C LYS A 113 3.26 -9.26 -15.67
N GLY A 114 3.97 -8.23 -16.06
CA GLY A 114 3.34 -6.99 -16.51
C GLY A 114 4.28 -6.09 -17.26
N ILE A 115 3.81 -4.88 -17.49
CA ILE A 115 4.60 -3.78 -18.06
C ILE A 115 4.48 -2.54 -17.19
N LEU A 116 5.59 -1.82 -17.04
CA LEU A 116 5.60 -0.51 -16.42
C LEU A 116 5.32 0.54 -17.49
N VAL A 117 4.33 1.38 -17.22
CA VAL A 117 4.01 2.55 -18.04
C VAL A 117 4.04 3.81 -17.17
N PRO A 118 4.28 5.00 -17.73
CA PRO A 118 4.09 6.24 -17.01
C PRO A 118 2.65 6.36 -16.48
N THR A 119 2.49 6.84 -15.25
CA THR A 119 1.16 7.09 -14.69
C THR A 119 0.50 8.27 -15.41
N VAL A 120 -0.69 8.02 -15.98
CA VAL A 120 -1.44 9.00 -16.77
C VAL A 120 -2.25 9.93 -15.88
N GLU A 121 -2.80 9.41 -14.77
CA GLU A 121 -3.65 10.18 -13.86
C GLU A 121 -2.83 11.18 -13.05
N GLN A 122 -3.06 12.47 -13.31
CA GLN A 122 -2.28 13.56 -12.70
C GLN A 122 -2.30 13.52 -11.16
N LYS A 123 -3.43 13.14 -10.54
CA LYS A 123 -3.56 13.01 -9.08
C LYS A 123 -2.61 11.98 -8.46
N PHE A 124 -2.14 11.00 -9.23
CA PHE A 124 -1.26 9.94 -8.76
C PHE A 124 0.17 10.11 -9.24
N LYS A 125 0.40 10.87 -10.31
CA LYS A 125 1.70 10.99 -10.99
C LYS A 125 2.82 11.46 -10.06
N ASP A 126 2.52 12.40 -9.16
CA ASP A 126 3.54 12.96 -8.26
C ASP A 126 3.97 11.95 -7.17
N LYS A 127 3.04 11.12 -6.69
CA LYS A 127 3.32 10.10 -5.68
C LYS A 127 3.80 8.78 -6.28
N TYR A 128 3.29 8.43 -7.46
CA TYR A 128 3.48 7.17 -8.14
C TYR A 128 3.76 7.44 -9.63
N PRO A 129 5.02 7.71 -10.01
CA PRO A 129 5.35 8.11 -11.38
C PRO A 129 5.13 6.99 -12.41
N LYS A 130 5.06 5.74 -11.96
CA LYS A 130 4.85 4.55 -12.81
C LYS A 130 3.63 3.76 -12.36
N THR A 131 2.98 3.14 -13.34
CA THR A 131 1.86 2.21 -13.19
C THR A 131 2.28 0.85 -13.73
N ILE A 132 2.03 -0.21 -12.98
CA ILE A 132 2.18 -1.58 -13.45
C ILE A 132 0.85 -2.06 -14.05
N LYS A 133 0.87 -2.40 -15.34
CA LYS A 133 -0.23 -3.09 -16.01
C LYS A 133 0.01 -4.59 -15.91
N VAL A 134 -0.74 -5.25 -15.03
CA VAL A 134 -0.62 -6.69 -14.78
C VAL A 134 -1.28 -7.45 -15.93
N THR A 135 -0.52 -8.37 -16.52
CA THR A 135 -0.97 -9.24 -17.62
C THR A 135 -1.22 -10.66 -17.16
N GLU A 136 -0.47 -11.12 -16.15
CA GLU A 136 -0.55 -12.47 -15.62
C GLU A 136 -0.23 -12.44 -14.12
N VAL A 137 -1.01 -13.16 -13.32
CA VAL A 137 -0.73 -13.39 -11.90
C VAL A 137 -0.14 -14.78 -11.78
N ILE A 138 1.13 -14.87 -11.35
CA ILE A 138 1.86 -16.13 -11.23
C ILE A 138 1.60 -16.76 -9.85
N GLN A 139 1.79 -15.98 -8.79
CA GLN A 139 1.72 -16.45 -7.41
C GLN A 139 1.21 -15.33 -6.50
N VAL A 140 0.44 -15.71 -5.47
CA VAL A 140 -0.07 -14.83 -4.43
C VAL A 140 0.00 -15.58 -3.11
N ASP A 141 0.68 -14.99 -2.13
CA ASP A 141 0.82 -15.55 -0.79
C ASP A 141 0.45 -14.53 0.28
N LYS A 142 -0.08 -15.02 1.41
CA LYS A 142 -0.21 -14.18 2.61
C LYS A 142 1.18 -13.76 3.06
N LYS A 143 1.35 -12.47 3.29
CA LYS A 143 2.59 -11.91 3.82
C LYS A 143 2.88 -12.44 5.23
N ASN A 144 4.13 -12.83 5.45
CA ASN A 144 4.67 -13.30 6.73
C ASN A 144 6.16 -12.90 6.85
N PHE A 145 6.79 -13.24 7.98
CA PHE A 145 8.18 -12.89 8.26
C PHE A 145 9.21 -13.56 7.33
N ASN A 146 8.86 -14.68 6.67
CA ASN A 146 9.75 -15.43 5.78
C ASN A 146 9.66 -14.99 4.31
N ASN A 147 8.51 -14.49 3.86
CA ASN A 147 8.30 -14.11 2.46
C ASN A 147 8.17 -12.60 2.23
N THR A 148 8.21 -11.78 3.29
CA THR A 148 8.23 -10.33 3.10
C THR A 148 9.55 -9.90 2.49
N CYS A 149 9.47 -9.19 1.36
CA CYS A 149 10.65 -8.64 0.70
C CYS A 149 10.94 -7.19 1.11
N VAL A 150 10.07 -6.61 1.94
CA VAL A 150 10.29 -5.28 2.49
C VAL A 150 10.86 -5.44 3.90
N PRO A 151 11.99 -4.77 4.20
CA PRO A 151 12.57 -4.77 5.54
C PRO A 151 11.54 -4.36 6.59
N TYR A 152 11.54 -5.07 7.72
CA TYR A 152 10.70 -4.80 8.86
C TYR A 152 11.58 -4.64 10.11
N ASP A 153 11.08 -3.96 11.13
CA ASP A 153 11.82 -3.75 12.37
C ASP A 153 11.66 -4.98 13.28
N PHE A 154 10.41 -5.40 13.50
CA PHE A 154 10.06 -6.54 14.33
C PHE A 154 8.85 -7.30 13.79
N TRP A 155 8.88 -8.62 13.96
CA TRP A 155 7.71 -9.48 13.80
C TRP A 155 7.49 -10.22 15.12
N VAL A 156 6.29 -10.10 15.68
CA VAL A 156 5.95 -10.59 17.01
C VAL A 156 4.86 -11.63 16.91
N PHE A 157 4.96 -12.67 17.74
CA PHE A 157 3.99 -13.75 17.87
C PHE A 157 3.61 -13.89 19.34
N GLY A 158 2.34 -14.09 19.64
CA GLY A 158 1.89 -14.48 20.97
C GLY A 158 0.80 -15.53 20.90
N ASN A 159 0.83 -16.49 21.82
CA ASN A 159 -0.04 -17.66 21.78
C ASN A 159 -1.31 -17.52 22.60
N GLU A 160 -1.30 -16.72 23.66
CA GLU A 160 -2.42 -16.58 24.57
C GLU A 160 -2.75 -15.10 24.87
N PRO A 161 -3.77 -14.52 24.20
CA PRO A 161 -4.51 -15.07 23.05
C PRO A 161 -3.60 -15.27 21.82
N ASN A 162 -4.07 -15.93 20.75
CA ASN A 162 -3.30 -16.03 19.51
C ASN A 162 -3.32 -14.70 18.74
N TRP A 163 -2.15 -14.08 18.53
CA TRP A 163 -2.00 -12.83 17.79
C TRP A 163 -0.62 -12.70 17.12
N THR A 164 -0.55 -11.82 16.12
CA THR A 164 0.71 -11.42 15.48
C THR A 164 0.81 -9.92 15.39
N LEU A 165 2.02 -9.37 15.43
CA LEU A 165 2.26 -7.93 15.24
C LEU A 165 3.46 -7.72 14.31
N GLN A 166 3.25 -6.90 13.28
CA GLN A 166 4.31 -6.45 12.38
C GLN A 166 4.62 -4.98 12.67
N ILE A 167 5.90 -4.64 12.82
CA ILE A 167 6.40 -3.26 12.88
C ILE A 167 7.34 -3.06 11.69
N SER A 168 7.03 -2.10 10.81
CA SER A 168 7.84 -1.86 9.61
C SER A 168 7.97 -0.36 9.34
N ARG A 169 9.17 0.18 9.57
CA ARG A 169 9.50 1.57 9.20
C ARG A 169 9.37 1.79 7.70
N LYS A 170 9.82 0.83 6.89
CA LYS A 170 9.87 0.95 5.43
C LYS A 170 8.48 1.00 4.81
N GLU A 171 7.52 0.30 5.40
CA GLU A 171 6.11 0.37 5.00
C GLU A 171 5.35 1.48 5.72
N GLY A 172 5.89 2.01 6.81
CA GLY A 172 5.26 3.06 7.61
C GLY A 172 4.09 2.57 8.46
N ILE A 173 4.07 1.27 8.81
CA ILE A 173 2.94 0.64 9.51
C ILE A 173 3.37 -0.11 10.78
N ILE A 174 2.40 -0.23 11.68
CA ILE A 174 2.35 -1.16 12.80
C ILE A 174 1.02 -1.89 12.66
N ASP A 175 1.02 -3.20 12.40
CA ASP A 175 -0.20 -4.00 12.17
C ASP A 175 -0.30 -5.14 13.18
N LEU A 176 -1.33 -5.11 14.03
CA LEU A 176 -1.64 -6.13 15.03
C LEU A 176 -2.87 -6.93 14.60
N GLN A 177 -2.70 -8.24 14.44
CA GLN A 177 -3.77 -9.20 14.10
C GLN A 177 -4.09 -10.03 15.35
N ASP A 178 -5.22 -9.73 15.98
CA ASP A 178 -5.80 -10.48 17.09
C ASP A 178 -6.65 -11.62 16.53
N LEU A 179 -6.00 -12.75 16.28
CA LEU A 179 -6.60 -13.90 15.60
C LEU A 179 -7.71 -14.54 16.44
N ALA A 180 -7.53 -14.58 17.77
CA ALA A 180 -8.55 -15.07 18.69
C ALA A 180 -9.81 -14.18 18.70
N GLY A 181 -9.63 -12.86 18.59
CA GLY A 181 -10.72 -11.89 18.55
C GLY A 181 -11.28 -11.61 17.15
N ASN A 182 -10.67 -12.17 16.10
CA ASN A 182 -10.92 -11.82 14.69
C ASN A 182 -10.89 -10.29 14.44
N LYS A 183 -9.88 -9.61 14.99
CA LYS A 183 -9.71 -8.15 14.87
C LYS A 183 -8.33 -7.80 14.34
N ASN A 184 -8.28 -6.79 13.48
CA ASN A 184 -7.03 -6.22 12.99
C ASN A 184 -6.95 -4.75 13.42
N TYR A 185 -5.79 -4.36 13.93
CA TYR A 185 -5.50 -3.00 14.38
C TYR A 185 -4.27 -2.50 13.64
N SER A 186 -4.46 -1.49 12.81
CA SER A 186 -3.36 -0.91 12.05
C SER A 186 -3.09 0.50 12.54
N PHE A 187 -1.83 0.86 12.68
CA PHE A 187 -1.36 2.15 13.14
C PHE A 187 -0.24 2.64 12.22
N PHE A 188 -0.02 3.95 12.19
CA PHE A 188 1.13 4.51 11.49
C PHE A 188 2.39 4.29 12.33
N TRP A 189 3.49 3.98 11.64
CA TRP A 189 4.79 3.87 12.30
C TRP A 189 5.27 5.24 12.77
N ASN A 190 5.82 5.29 13.98
CA ASN A 190 6.48 6.45 14.56
C ASN A 190 7.88 6.04 15.05
N GLU A 191 8.79 7.01 15.14
CA GLU A 191 10.14 6.76 15.68
C GLU A 191 10.03 6.26 17.13
N PRO A 192 10.62 5.09 17.47
CA PRO A 192 10.53 4.54 18.81
C PRO A 192 11.41 5.32 19.79
N LYS A 193 11.07 5.21 21.08
CA LYS A 193 11.89 5.73 22.18
C LYS A 193 12.67 4.58 22.81
N SER A 194 13.90 4.86 23.25
CA SER A 194 14.66 3.94 24.09
C SER A 194 14.49 4.36 25.56
N ASP A 195 14.00 3.45 26.39
CA ASP A 195 13.85 3.67 27.83
C ASP A 195 14.21 2.40 28.60
N SER A 196 15.14 2.52 29.55
CA SER A 196 15.52 1.43 30.46
C SER A 196 15.89 0.13 29.75
N GLY A 197 16.59 0.22 28.62
CA GLY A 197 17.00 -0.93 27.81
C GLY A 197 15.88 -1.56 26.96
N ALA A 198 14.69 -0.94 26.91
CA ALA A 198 13.58 -1.34 26.07
C ALA A 198 13.37 -0.37 24.90
N ILE A 199 12.88 -0.89 23.78
CA ILE A 199 12.42 -0.13 22.62
C ILE A 199 10.90 0.04 22.77
N ILE A 200 10.43 1.29 22.78
CA ILE A 200 9.04 1.64 23.00
C ILE A 200 8.47 2.28 21.74
N TYR A 201 7.43 1.66 21.17
CA TYR A 201 6.62 2.24 20.10
C TYR A 201 5.29 2.71 20.68
N SER A 202 4.91 3.94 20.37
CA SER A 202 3.58 4.48 20.69
C SER A 202 2.95 5.05 19.43
N SER A 203 1.70 4.69 19.16
CA SER A 203 0.98 5.19 17.99
C SER A 203 -0.51 5.33 18.25
N PHE A 204 -1.16 6.19 17.48
CA PHE A 204 -2.59 6.46 17.55
C PHE A 204 -3.18 6.48 16.14
N ASN A 205 -4.23 5.70 15.91
CA ASN A 205 -5.00 5.75 14.68
C ASN A 205 -6.27 6.59 14.89
N THR A 206 -6.36 7.70 14.17
CA THR A 206 -7.46 8.67 14.29
C THR A 206 -8.80 8.14 13.80
N ILE A 207 -8.81 7.15 12.90
CA ILE A 207 -10.04 6.63 12.29
C ILE A 207 -10.83 5.77 13.29
N PRO A 208 -10.30 4.64 13.81
CA PRO A 208 -11.00 3.87 14.83
C PRO A 208 -10.76 4.42 16.27
N LYS A 209 -9.93 5.47 16.42
CA LYS A 209 -9.55 6.10 17.70
C LYS A 209 -8.92 5.13 18.70
N TYR A 210 -8.03 4.27 18.22
CA TYR A 210 -7.22 3.37 19.06
C TYR A 210 -5.80 3.92 19.21
N ALA A 211 -5.25 3.81 20.41
CA ALA A 211 -3.82 3.91 20.66
C ALA A 211 -3.22 2.54 20.94
N ILE A 212 -1.93 2.40 20.65
CA ILE A 212 -1.13 1.23 20.99
C ILE A 212 0.18 1.68 21.62
N ASP A 213 0.56 1.00 22.70
CA ASP A 213 1.89 1.08 23.30
C ASP A 213 2.54 -0.30 23.25
N ILE A 214 3.72 -0.37 22.66
CA ILE A 214 4.49 -1.60 22.49
C ILE A 214 5.83 -1.41 23.18
N LYS A 215 6.19 -2.34 24.06
CA LYS A 215 7.49 -2.39 24.73
C LYS A 215 8.19 -3.68 24.36
N ILE A 216 9.37 -3.55 23.74
CA ILE A 216 10.21 -4.65 23.30
C ILE A 216 11.49 -4.63 24.14
N LYS A 217 11.79 -5.74 24.82
CA LYS A 217 13.01 -5.91 25.63
C LYS A 217 13.91 -6.96 25.02
N LYS A 218 15.23 -6.76 25.09
CA LYS A 218 16.22 -7.80 24.75
C LYS A 218 16.33 -8.79 25.91
N GLU A 219 15.36 -9.70 25.96
CA GLU A 219 15.16 -10.68 27.01
C GLU A 219 14.69 -11.97 26.34
N LYS A 220 15.31 -13.10 26.70
CA LYS A 220 14.94 -14.40 26.14
C LYS A 220 13.45 -14.67 26.36
N CYS A 221 12.76 -15.06 25.30
CA CYS A 221 11.36 -15.37 25.30
C CYS A 221 11.17 -16.77 24.71
N SER A 222 10.45 -17.64 25.41
CA SER A 222 10.15 -18.99 24.93
C SER A 222 8.70 -19.05 24.47
N ASP A 223 8.50 -19.52 23.24
CA ASP A 223 7.19 -19.95 22.77
C ASP A 223 6.90 -21.34 23.35
N THR A 224 5.94 -21.42 24.27
CA THR A 224 5.58 -22.64 25.00
C THR A 224 5.02 -23.75 24.11
N MET A 225 4.63 -23.44 22.87
CA MET A 225 4.03 -24.41 21.94
C MET A 225 5.04 -24.95 20.92
N SER A 226 6.12 -24.22 20.65
CA SER A 226 7.13 -24.60 19.64
C SER A 226 8.52 -24.89 20.20
N ASP A 227 8.71 -24.76 21.52
CA ASP A 227 10.01 -24.84 22.21
C ASP A 227 11.11 -23.95 21.58
N THR A 228 10.69 -22.94 20.81
CA THR A 228 11.59 -22.02 20.11
C THR A 228 11.93 -20.86 21.04
N GLU A 229 13.22 -20.64 21.27
CA GLU A 229 13.73 -19.47 21.98
C GLU A 229 13.90 -18.28 21.02
N TYR A 230 13.44 -17.12 21.46
CA TYR A 230 13.59 -15.83 20.78
C TYR A 230 14.42 -14.88 21.66
N GLU A 231 15.12 -13.93 21.03
CA GLU A 231 15.98 -12.98 21.76
C GLU A 231 15.23 -11.81 22.41
N TYR A 232 13.96 -11.64 22.09
CA TYR A 232 13.17 -10.48 22.48
C TYR A 232 11.80 -10.86 23.06
N SER A 233 11.46 -10.24 24.19
CA SER A 233 10.12 -10.29 24.79
C SER A 233 9.36 -9.01 24.46
N VAL A 234 8.04 -9.14 24.25
CA VAL A 234 7.17 -8.03 23.87
C VAL A 234 5.93 -7.99 24.75
N THR A 235 5.58 -6.77 25.15
CA THR A 235 4.26 -6.44 25.69
C THR A 235 3.63 -5.35 24.82
N ALA A 236 2.41 -5.58 24.34
CA ALA A 236 1.63 -4.57 23.65
C ALA A 236 0.32 -4.31 24.40
N GLU A 237 -0.10 -3.05 24.47
CA GLU A 237 -1.35 -2.62 25.12
C GLU A 237 -2.11 -1.71 24.16
N ILE A 238 -3.39 -2.01 23.95
CA ILE A 238 -4.30 -1.19 23.14
C ILE A 238 -5.25 -0.44 24.07
N THR A 239 -5.67 0.77 23.67
CA THR A 239 -6.72 1.53 24.36
C THR A 239 -7.94 0.65 24.66
N GLY A 240 -8.39 0.66 25.92
CA GLY A 240 -9.38 -0.29 26.44
C GLY A 240 -8.77 -1.39 27.34
N GLY A 241 -7.46 -1.37 27.57
CA GLY A 241 -6.79 -2.19 28.58
C GLY A 241 -6.48 -3.62 28.13
N LYS A 242 -6.68 -3.96 26.85
CA LYS A 242 -6.31 -5.27 26.33
C LYS A 242 -4.80 -5.34 26.18
N LYS A 243 -4.19 -6.29 26.90
CA LYS A 243 -2.76 -6.54 26.93
C LYS A 243 -2.42 -7.81 26.17
N PHE A 244 -1.30 -7.75 25.47
CA PHE A 244 -0.76 -8.82 24.65
C PHE A 244 0.68 -9.07 25.09
N LYS A 245 1.06 -10.35 25.22
CA LYS A 245 2.42 -10.79 25.54
C LYS A 245 2.90 -11.76 24.47
N GLY A 246 4.15 -11.65 24.06
CA GLY A 246 4.68 -12.44 22.96
C GLY A 246 6.20 -12.36 22.82
N CYS A 247 6.72 -13.07 21.85
CA CYS A 247 8.13 -13.12 21.49
C CYS A 247 8.34 -12.45 20.13
N ALA A 248 9.49 -11.83 19.92
CA ALA A 248 9.78 -11.12 18.68
C ALA A 248 11.04 -11.60 17.95
N ILE A 249 10.94 -11.59 16.63
CA ILE A 249 12.06 -11.68 15.69
C ILE A 249 12.38 -10.26 15.25
N LYS A 250 13.63 -9.84 15.44
CA LYS A 250 14.13 -8.60 14.87
C LYS A 250 14.39 -8.80 13.37
N GLY A 251 13.86 -7.91 12.54
CA GLY A 251 14.14 -7.93 11.11
C GLY A 251 15.57 -7.52 10.79
N LYS A 252 16.03 -7.90 9.59
CA LYS A 252 17.37 -7.62 9.09
C LYS A 252 17.44 -6.28 8.36
#